data_AF-A0A392P6S4-F1
#
_entry.id   AF-A0A392P6S4-F1
#
_cell.length_a   1.000
_cell.length_b   1.000
_cell.length_c   1.000
_cell.angle_alpha   90.00
_cell.angle_beta   90.00
_cell.angle_gamma   90.00
#
_symmetry.space_group_name_H-M   'P 1'
#
loop_
_entity.id
_entity.type
_entity.pdbx_description
1 polymer ?
#
loop_
_entity_poly.entity_id
_entity_poly.type
_entity_poly.pdbx_seq_one_letter_code
_entity_poly.pdbx_strand_id
1 'polypeptide(L)' 'MYASSECYFGLNLNPLCDPSEVSYTLIPTMAYFEFLPLNKIDGNADSISATEQEHLVDLVDVELGQEYELVVTTYA' A
#
# COMPACT_ATOMS: atom_id res chain seq x y z
N MET A 1 -12.11 -8.86 -1.78
CA MET A 1 -11.40 -8.52 -0.53
C MET A 1 -9.92 -8.52 -0.85
N TYR A 2 -9.14 -7.60 -0.28
CA TYR A 2 -7.69 -7.55 -0.46
C TYR A 2 -7.02 -7.84 0.89
N ALA A 3 -6.29 -8.95 0.96
CA ALA A 3 -5.69 -9.49 2.17
C ALA A 3 -4.52 -10.41 1.81
N SER A 4 -3.63 -10.65 2.77
CA SER A 4 -2.50 -11.56 2.68
C SER A 4 -2.35 -12.40 3.95
N SER A 5 -1.33 -13.25 4.02
CA SER A 5 -0.96 -13.97 5.25
C SER A 5 -0.49 -13.04 6.36
N GLU A 6 0.12 -11.91 6.01
CA GLU A 6 0.64 -10.92 6.95
C GLU A 6 -0.48 -10.03 7.53
N CYS A 7 -1.48 -9.64 6.74
CA CYS A 7 -2.54 -8.73 7.20
C CYS A 7 -3.79 -8.74 6.30
N TYR A 8 -4.93 -8.38 6.88
CA TYR A 8 -6.14 -8.02 6.14
C TYR A 8 -6.13 -6.53 5.84
N PHE A 9 -6.04 -6.16 4.57
CA PHE A 9 -5.79 -4.78 4.17
C PHE A 9 -7.08 -3.98 3.99
N GLY A 10 -7.99 -4.48 3.17
CA GLY A 10 -9.08 -3.67 2.65
C GLY A 10 -10.15 -4.42 1.86
N LEU A 11 -11.13 -3.65 1.42
CA LEU A 11 -12.32 -4.17 0.74
C LEU A 11 -12.74 -3.28 -0.43
N ASN A 12 -13.37 -3.90 -1.42
CA ASN A 12 -13.95 -3.16 -2.53
C ASN A 12 -15.29 -2.57 -2.07
N LEU A 13 -15.36 -1.24 -1.95
CA LEU A 13 -16.58 -0.53 -1.54
C LEU A 13 -17.63 -0.48 -2.64
N ASN A 14 -17.27 -0.79 -3.89
CA ASN A 14 -18.18 -0.93 -5.03
C ASN A 14 -18.08 -2.34 -5.65
N PRO A 15 -18.66 -3.38 -5.00
CA PRO A 15 -18.43 -4.78 -5.38
C PRO A 15 -19.02 -5.17 -6.75
N LEU A 16 -19.88 -4.34 -7.36
CA LEU A 16 -20.52 -4.60 -8.65
C LEU A 16 -19.87 -3.82 -9.80
N CYS A 17 -18.74 -3.14 -9.57
CA CYS A 17 -18.01 -2.45 -10.63
C CYS A 17 -17.47 -3.43 -11.68
N ASP A 18 -17.11 -2.92 -12.86
CA ASP A 18 -16.43 -3.71 -13.87
C ASP A 18 -15.11 -4.26 -13.29
N PRO A 19 -14.71 -5.50 -13.65
CA PRO A 19 -13.48 -6.11 -13.14
C PRO A 19 -12.20 -5.30 -13.41
N SER A 20 -12.20 -4.45 -14.44
CA SER A 20 -11.09 -3.55 -14.79
C SER A 20 -11.02 -2.28 -13.93
N GLU A 21 -12.07 -1.96 -13.18
CA GLU A 21 -12.19 -0.72 -12.38
C GLU A 21 -12.16 -0.99 -10.86
N VAL A 22 -11.79 -2.22 -10.46
CA VAL A 22 -11.79 -2.63 -9.06
C VAL A 22 -10.78 -1.80 -8.27
N SER A 23 -11.26 -1.18 -7.19
CA SER A 23 -10.43 -0.46 -6.22
C SER A 23 -10.67 -1.01 -4.82
N TYR A 24 -9.61 -1.17 -4.04
CA TYR A 24 -9.69 -1.63 -2.66
C TYR A 24 -9.39 -0.46 -1.71
N THR A 25 -10.33 -0.18 -0.81
CA THR A 25 -10.12 0.81 0.24
C THR A 25 -9.49 0.12 1.45
N LEU A 26 -8.32 0.61 1.87
CA LEU A 26 -7.64 0.15 3.07
C LEU A 26 -8.41 0.58 4.31
N ILE A 27 -8.51 -0.31 5.29
CA ILE A 27 -9.21 -0.05 6.55
C ILE A 27 -8.17 0.39 7.59
N PRO A 28 -8.11 1.68 7.99
CA PRO A 28 -6.99 2.22 8.78
C PRO A 28 -6.77 1.59 10.15
N THR A 29 -7.74 0.84 10.66
CA THR A 29 -7.66 0.16 11.97
C THR A 29 -7.04 -1.24 11.89
N MET A 30 -6.69 -1.74 10.70
CA MET A 30 -6.20 -3.12 10.53
C MET A 30 -4.68 -3.25 10.73
N ALA A 31 -3.93 -2.23 10.34
CA ALA A 31 -2.48 -2.10 10.49
C ALA A 31 -2.10 -0.62 10.31
N TYR A 32 -0.84 -0.28 10.58
CA TYR A 32 -0.27 0.98 10.12
C TYR A 32 0.22 0.80 8.68
N PHE A 33 -0.18 1.72 7.80
CA PHE A 33 0.04 1.63 6.35
C PHE A 33 0.93 2.77 5.88
N GLU A 34 2.02 2.40 5.22
CA GLU A 34 2.99 3.30 4.60
C GLU A 34 3.21 2.89 3.14
N PHE A 35 3.71 3.83 2.33
CA PHE A 35 3.81 3.67 0.89
C PHE A 35 5.17 4.13 0.37
N LEU A 36 5.89 3.26 -0.33
CA LEU A 36 7.16 3.58 -0.95
C LEU A 36 6.95 3.90 -2.46
N PRO A 37 7.24 5.12 -2.94
CA PRO A 37 7.01 5.48 -4.34
C PRO A 37 7.91 4.70 -5.32
N LEU A 38 7.33 3.99 -6.30
CA LEU A 38 8.10 3.15 -7.24
C LEU A 38 8.98 3.96 -8.20
N ASN A 39 8.61 5.21 -8.49
CA ASN A 39 9.37 6.09 -9.40
C ASN A 39 10.76 6.48 -8.86
N LYS A 40 11.07 6.16 -7.60
CA LYS A 40 12.33 6.48 -6.94
C LYS A 40 13.23 5.25 -6.71
N ILE A 41 12.78 4.05 -7.10
CA ILE A 41 13.51 2.80 -6.89
C ILE A 41 14.27 2.44 -8.17
N ASP A 42 15.56 2.79 -8.23
CA ASP A 42 16.48 2.28 -9.24
C ASP A 42 16.84 0.82 -8.91
N GLY A 43 15.99 -0.12 -9.37
CA GLY A 43 16.35 -1.53 -9.56
C GLY A 43 16.53 -2.39 -8.30
N ASN A 44 15.55 -3.27 -8.08
CA ASN A 44 15.68 -4.57 -7.39
C ASN A 44 16.42 -4.54 -6.04
N ALA A 45 15.83 -3.89 -5.05
CA ALA A 45 16.21 -4.09 -3.66
C ALA A 45 15.07 -4.83 -2.95
N ASP A 46 15.27 -6.12 -2.68
CA ASP A 46 14.40 -6.96 -1.82
C ASP A 46 14.37 -6.47 -0.34
N SER A 47 14.92 -5.29 -0.07
CA SER A 47 15.06 -4.68 1.26
C SER A 47 15.13 -3.16 1.13
N ILE A 48 14.22 -2.47 1.81
CA ILE A 48 14.20 -1.00 1.92
C ILE A 48 15.50 -0.56 2.62
N SER A 49 16.37 0.13 1.89
CA SER A 49 17.53 0.80 2.44
C SER A 49 17.11 1.93 3.39
N ALA A 50 17.98 2.31 4.34
CA ALA A 50 17.69 3.42 5.27
C ALA A 50 17.34 4.74 4.53
N THR A 51 17.84 4.92 3.31
CA THR A 51 17.53 6.04 2.43
C THR A 51 16.13 5.97 1.79
N GLU A 52 15.59 4.77 1.59
CA GLU A 52 14.22 4.57 1.07
C GLU A 52 13.17 4.73 2.18
N GLN A 53 13.54 4.47 3.44
CA GLN A 53 12.67 4.74 4.60
C GLN A 53 12.31 6.22 4.74
N GLU A 54 13.23 7.13 4.40
CA GLU A 54 12.95 8.59 4.41
C GLU A 54 11.90 9.02 3.37
N HIS A 55 11.56 8.13 2.42
CA HIS A 55 10.62 8.40 1.33
C HIS A 55 9.25 7.76 1.53
N LEU A 56 9.02 7.09 2.66
CA LEU A 56 7.72 6.53 2.99
C LEU A 56 6.69 7.65 3.15
N VAL A 57 5.51 7.40 2.60
CA VAL A 57 4.36 8.31 2.65
C VAL A 57 3.26 7.64 3.45
N ASP A 58 2.61 8.40 4.33
CA ASP A 58 1.49 7.90 5.13
C ASP A 58 0.26 7.64 4.26
N LEU A 59 -0.65 6.79 4.76
CA LEU A 59 -1.91 6.44 4.08
C LEU A 59 -2.72 7.64 3.58
N VAL A 60 -2.68 8.77 4.27
CA VAL A 60 -3.47 9.96 3.92
C VAL A 60 -2.77 10.88 2.91
N ASP A 61 -1.48 10.68 2.69
CA ASP A 61 -0.62 11.58 1.90
C ASP A 61 -0.29 11.01 0.51
N VAL A 62 -0.89 9.88 0.13
CA VAL A 62 -0.73 9.28 -1.19
C VAL A 62 -1.33 10.14 -2.31
N GLU A 63 -0.68 10.17 -3.47
CA GLU A 63 -1.08 10.97 -4.62
C GLU A 63 -1.88 10.13 -5.64
N LEU A 64 -2.92 10.73 -6.23
CA LEU A 64 -3.74 10.08 -7.24
C LEU A 64 -2.92 9.79 -8.50
N GLY A 65 -2.95 8.54 -8.96
CA GLY A 65 -2.26 8.10 -10.16
C GLY A 65 -0.77 7.76 -9.96
N GLN A 66 -0.26 7.87 -8.73
CA GLN A 66 1.10 7.44 -8.39
C GLN A 66 1.10 5.96 -7.97
N GLU A 67 2.16 5.25 -8.34
CA GLU A 67 2.37 3.85 -7.98
C GLU A 67 3.30 3.75 -6.76
N TYR A 68 2.94 2.85 -5.84
CA TYR A 68 3.63 2.64 -4.58
C TYR A 68 3.73 1.16 -4.25
N GLU A 69 4.80 0.78 -3.57
CA GLU A 69 4.89 -0.47 -2.84
C GLU A 69 4.25 -0.31 -1.46
N LEU A 70 3.42 -1.28 -1.07
CA LEU A 70 2.69 -1.27 0.20
C LEU A 70 3.59 -1.76 1.34
N VAL A 71 3.82 -0.91 2.33
CA VAL A 71 4.55 -1.23 3.56
C VAL A 71 3.54 -1.29 4.70
N VAL A 72 3.56 -2.39 5.46
CA VAL A 72 2.63 -2.62 6.56
C VAL A 72 3.38 -2.88 7.87
N THR A 73 3.00 -2.15 8.91
CA THR A 73 3.39 -2.46 10.28
C THR A 73 2.18 -3.05 11.00
N THR A 74 2.27 -4.33 11.34
CA THR A 74 1.20 -5.09 11.98
C THR A 74 1.33 -5.09 13.51
N TYR A 75 0.33 -5.63 14.20
CA TYR A 75 0.30 -5.66 15.67
C TYR A 75 1.23 -6.70 16.32
N ALA A 76 1.72 -7.69 15.57
CA ALA A 76 2.35 -8.91 16.09
C ALA A 76 3.85 -8.96 15.81
#